data_AF-A0A365Z687-F1
#
_entry.id   AF-A0A365Z687-F1
#
_cell.length_a   1.000
_cell.length_b   1.000
_cell.length_c   1.000
_cell.angle_alpha   90.00
_cell.angle_beta   90.00
_cell.angle_gamma   90.00
#
_symmetry.space_group_name_H-M   'P 1'
#
loop_
_entity.id
_entity.type
_entity.pdbx_description
1 polymer ?
#
loop_
_entity_poly.entity_id
_entity_poly.type
_entity_poly.pdbx_seq_one_letter_code
_entity_poly.pdbx_strand_id
1 'polypeptide(L)'
;MNGYAADPGGLDGIASKLRNGANSLEEGAASPPPPPDAGEISGVVNGLVGALSTSLAGVVEGCGAAGDAVDSGREAYETAEQDSRADVEKAGGR
;
A
#
# COMPACT_ATOMS: atom_id res chain seq x y z
N MET A 1 -6.75 -8.53 -26.52
CA MET A 1 -5.61 -8.67 -25.60
C MET A 1 -4.84 -7.36 -25.68
N ASN A 2 -4.81 -6.57 -24.61
CA ASN A 2 -4.47 -5.14 -24.67
C ASN A 2 -2.96 -4.85 -24.46
N GLY A 3 -2.06 -5.74 -24.90
CA GLY A 3 -0.59 -5.56 -24.77
C GLY A 3 -0.01 -5.76 -23.37
N TYR A 4 -0.78 -5.48 -22.31
CA TYR A 4 -0.32 -5.58 -20.93
C TYR A 4 -0.31 -7.02 -20.36
N ALA A 5 0.77 -7.39 -19.66
CA ALA A 5 0.90 -8.64 -18.90
C ALA A 5 0.13 -8.61 -17.57
N ALA A 6 -0.12 -7.42 -17.01
CA ALA A 6 -0.98 -7.17 -15.86
C ALA A 6 -1.94 -6.02 -16.18
N ASP A 7 -3.21 -6.13 -15.80
CA ASP A 7 -4.20 -5.08 -16.06
C ASP A 7 -3.88 -3.81 -15.23
N PRO A 8 -3.59 -2.66 -15.87
CA PRO A 8 -3.27 -1.41 -15.16
C PRO A 8 -4.39 -0.96 -14.23
N GLY A 9 -5.67 -1.19 -14.60
CA GLY A 9 -6.82 -0.89 -13.74
C GLY A 9 -6.88 -1.77 -12.50
N GLY A 10 -6.45 -3.04 -12.60
CA GLY A 10 -6.29 -3.93 -11.47
C GLY A 10 -5.20 -3.49 -10.49
N LEU A 11 -4.06 -3.02 -11.02
CA LEU A 11 -2.95 -2.50 -10.20
C LEU A 11 -3.35 -1.22 -9.46
N ASP A 12 -3.99 -0.28 -10.13
CA ASP A 12 -4.53 0.95 -9.53
C ASP A 12 -5.55 0.64 -8.41
N GLY A 13 -6.43 -0.34 -8.66
CA GLY A 13 -7.40 -0.81 -7.65
C GLY A 13 -6.74 -1.45 -6.42
N ILE A 14 -5.61 -2.14 -6.58
CA ILE A 14 -4.85 -2.72 -5.46
C ILE A 14 -4.12 -1.61 -4.67
N ALA A 15 -3.43 -0.70 -5.37
CA ALA A 15 -2.74 0.42 -4.75
C ALA A 15 -3.71 1.30 -3.94
N SER A 16 -4.86 1.63 -4.53
CA SER A 16 -5.93 2.37 -3.87
C SER A 16 -6.45 1.69 -2.60
N LYS A 17 -6.63 0.36 -2.62
CA LYS A 17 -7.06 -0.40 -1.43
C LYS A 17 -6.00 -0.40 -0.32
N LEU A 18 -4.73 -0.55 -0.67
CA LEU A 18 -3.63 -0.53 0.28
C LEU A 18 -3.51 0.86 0.94
N ARG A 19 -3.58 1.92 0.15
CA ARG A 19 -3.51 3.31 0.65
C ARG A 19 -4.71 3.67 1.52
N ASN A 20 -5.92 3.30 1.10
CA ASN A 20 -7.13 3.51 1.90
C ASN A 20 -7.10 2.70 3.20
N GLY A 21 -6.61 1.46 3.16
CA GLY A 21 -6.43 0.63 4.35
C GLY A 21 -5.44 1.24 5.34
N ALA A 22 -4.33 1.79 4.84
CA ALA A 22 -3.36 2.51 5.67
C ALA A 22 -4.00 3.73 6.33
N ASN A 23 -4.68 4.59 5.56
CA ASN A 23 -5.37 5.77 6.08
C ASN A 23 -6.43 5.41 7.14
N SER A 24 -7.24 4.37 6.92
CA SER A 24 -8.22 3.91 7.90
C SER A 24 -7.59 3.41 9.20
N LEU A 25 -6.41 2.79 9.14
CA LEU A 25 -5.67 2.41 10.34
C LEU A 25 -5.10 3.63 11.07
N GLU A 26 -4.58 4.63 10.35
CA GLU A 26 -4.11 5.89 10.95
C GLU A 26 -5.25 6.66 11.63
N GLU A 27 -6.42 6.77 10.97
CA GLU A 27 -7.62 7.37 11.54
C GLU A 27 -8.07 6.64 12.81
N GLY A 28 -8.05 5.30 12.81
CA GLY A 28 -8.33 4.50 14.00
C GLY A 28 -7.33 4.70 15.14
N ALA A 29 -6.09 5.07 14.81
CA ALA A 29 -5.03 5.34 15.79
C ALA A 29 -5.04 6.79 16.33
N ALA A 30 -5.78 7.71 15.73
CA ALA A 30 -5.76 9.14 16.07
C ALA A 30 -6.34 9.48 17.45
N SER A 31 -7.20 8.61 18.01
CA SER A 31 -7.71 8.73 19.38
C SER A 31 -7.51 7.41 20.13
N PRO A 32 -6.29 7.14 20.61
CA PRO A 32 -6.05 5.95 21.39
C PRO A 32 -6.87 6.02 22.69
N PRO A 33 -7.51 4.92 23.11
CA PRO A 33 -8.18 4.87 24.39
C PRO A 33 -7.18 5.13 25.53
N PRO A 34 -7.65 5.61 26.69
CA PRO A 34 -6.78 5.76 27.85
C PRO A 34 -6.13 4.42 28.21
N PRO A 35 -4.94 4.44 28.85
CA PRO A 35 -4.23 3.23 29.23
C PRO A 35 -5.13 2.30 30.05
N PRO A 36 -5.18 1.00 29.75
CA PRO A 36 -5.96 0.05 30.52
C PRO A 36 -5.49 0.01 31.98
N ASP A 37 -6.42 0.23 32.91
CA ASP A 37 -6.17 0.03 34.33
C ASP A 37 -6.43 -1.45 34.69
N ALA A 38 -5.35 -2.15 35.01
CA ALA A 38 -5.35 -3.54 35.44
C ALA A 38 -4.72 -3.71 36.84
N GLY A 39 -4.66 -2.65 37.64
CA GLY A 39 -4.07 -2.66 38.98
C GLY A 39 -2.56 -2.97 38.97
N GLU A 40 -2.14 -3.99 39.73
CA GLU A 40 -0.71 -4.34 39.89
C GLU A 40 -0.02 -4.73 38.57
N ILE A 41 -0.79 -5.20 37.58
CA ILE A 41 -0.25 -5.60 36.27
C ILE A 41 -0.38 -4.50 35.20
N SER A 42 -0.86 -3.29 35.54
CA SER A 42 -1.04 -2.18 34.59
C SER A 42 0.22 -1.89 33.77
N GLY A 43 1.40 -1.97 34.38
CA GLY A 43 2.67 -1.79 33.66
C GLY A 43 2.91 -2.84 32.56
N VAL A 44 2.60 -4.10 32.84
CA VAL A 44 2.76 -5.22 31.88
C VAL A 44 1.74 -5.09 30.74
N VAL A 45 0.49 -4.78 31.06
CA VAL A 45 -0.58 -4.60 30.07
C VAL A 45 -0.28 -3.42 29.15
N ASN A 46 0.18 -2.29 29.71
CA ASN A 46 0.57 -1.12 28.92
C ASN A 46 1.76 -1.42 27.99
N GLY A 47 2.73 -2.22 28.45
CA GLY A 47 3.85 -2.66 27.62
C GLY A 47 3.41 -3.52 26.43
N LEU A 48 2.50 -4.47 26.66
CA LEU A 48 1.91 -5.31 25.61
C LEU A 48 1.11 -4.49 24.60
N VAL A 49 0.30 -3.54 25.07
CA VAL A 49 -0.47 -2.64 24.21
C VAL A 49 0.48 -1.77 23.38
N GLY A 50 1.53 -1.21 23.97
CA GLY A 50 2.53 -0.43 23.24
C GLY A 50 3.27 -1.24 22.17
N ALA A 51 3.63 -2.49 22.46
CA ALA A 51 4.24 -3.39 21.48
C ALA A 51 3.28 -3.75 20.33
N LEU A 52 2.00 -3.98 20.64
CA LEU A 52 0.96 -4.21 19.64
C LEU A 52 0.78 -2.98 18.73
N SER A 53 0.66 -1.79 19.31
CA SER A 53 0.54 -0.52 18.56
C SER A 53 1.75 -0.28 17.65
N THR A 54 2.97 -0.56 18.13
CA THR A 54 4.19 -0.44 17.32
C THR A 54 4.17 -1.43 16.14
N SER A 55 3.73 -2.66 16.37
CA SER A 55 3.63 -3.68 15.32
C SER A 55 2.59 -3.28 14.26
N LEU A 56 1.46 -2.71 14.68
CA LEU A 56 0.42 -2.21 13.77
C LEU A 56 0.91 -1.01 12.95
N ALA A 57 1.68 -0.08 13.54
CA ALA A 57 2.28 1.02 12.80
C ALA A 57 3.18 0.54 11.65
N GLY A 58 4.01 -0.48 11.89
CA GLY A 58 4.83 -1.10 10.84
C GLY A 58 4.00 -1.76 9.73
N VAL A 59 2.83 -2.33 10.05
CA VAL A 59 1.90 -2.87 9.03
C VAL A 59 1.30 -1.77 8.18
N VAL A 60 0.90 -0.64 8.78
CA VAL A 60 0.37 0.54 8.05
C VAL A 60 1.41 1.07 7.08
N GLU A 61 2.63 1.30 7.56
CA GLU A 61 3.75 1.80 6.76
C GLU A 61 4.08 0.84 5.61
N GLY A 62 4.09 -0.48 5.89
CA GLY A 62 4.29 -1.51 4.88
C GLY A 62 3.19 -1.54 3.81
N CYS A 63 1.92 -1.35 4.19
CA CYS A 63 0.82 -1.23 3.24
C CYS A 63 0.96 0.01 2.36
N GLY A 64 1.35 1.16 2.93
CA GLY A 64 1.63 2.37 2.17
C GLY A 64 2.75 2.15 1.13
N ALA A 65 3.89 1.62 1.59
CA ALA A 65 5.03 1.33 0.72
C ALA A 65 4.69 0.30 -0.39
N ALA A 66 3.88 -0.71 -0.08
CA ALA A 66 3.41 -1.67 -1.07
C ALA A 66 2.49 -1.00 -2.11
N GLY A 67 1.63 -0.06 -1.69
CA GLY A 67 0.81 0.74 -2.60
C GLY A 67 1.64 1.58 -3.56
N ASP A 68 2.65 2.28 -3.03
CA ASP A 68 3.56 3.10 -3.84
C ASP A 68 4.39 2.24 -4.83
N ALA A 69 4.83 1.04 -4.39
CA ALA A 69 5.53 0.11 -5.27
C ALA A 69 4.65 -0.43 -6.41
N VAL A 70 3.37 -0.71 -6.14
CA VAL A 70 2.41 -1.14 -7.16
C VAL A 70 2.17 -0.02 -8.19
N ASP A 71 2.02 1.23 -7.74
CA ASP A 71 1.82 2.37 -8.64
C ASP A 71 3.06 2.63 -9.50
N SER A 72 4.25 2.61 -8.91
CA SER A 72 5.50 2.71 -9.68
C SER A 72 5.66 1.58 -10.70
N GLY A 73 5.25 0.36 -10.35
CA GLY A 73 5.21 -0.76 -11.29
C GLY A 73 4.23 -0.53 -12.45
N ARG A 74 3.06 0.05 -12.17
CA ARG A 74 2.07 0.42 -13.20
C ARG A 74 2.65 1.44 -14.19
N GLU A 75 3.31 2.50 -13.70
CA GLU A 75 3.96 3.51 -14.55
C GLU A 75 5.03 2.90 -15.47
N ALA A 76 5.84 1.96 -14.93
CA ALA A 76 6.83 1.25 -15.71
C ALA A 76 6.19 0.38 -16.82
N TYR A 77 5.07 -0.28 -16.53
CA TYR A 77 4.32 -1.05 -17.53
C TYR A 77 3.73 -0.15 -18.62
N GLU A 78 3.13 0.98 -18.25
CA GLU A 78 2.56 1.94 -19.20
C GLU A 78 3.64 2.52 -20.12
N THR A 79 4.81 2.85 -19.57
CA THR A 79 5.96 3.35 -20.35
C THR A 79 6.46 2.29 -21.33
N ALA A 80 6.66 1.05 -20.87
CA ALA A 80 7.15 -0.04 -21.72
C ALA A 80 6.20 -0.35 -22.88
N GLU A 81 4.88 -0.26 -22.67
CA GLU A 81 3.88 -0.45 -23.72
C GLU A 81 3.88 0.72 -24.72
N GLN A 82 4.01 1.96 -24.26
CA GLN A 82 4.11 3.12 -25.16
C GLN A 82 5.35 3.04 -26.05
N ASP A 83 6.50 2.70 -25.48
CA ASP A 83 7.75 2.53 -26.22
C ASP A 83 7.63 1.38 -27.25
N SER A 84 7.06 0.25 -26.82
CA SER A 84 6.83 -0.90 -27.71
C SER A 84 5.88 -0.56 -28.87
N ARG A 85 4.83 0.22 -28.62
CA ARG A 85 3.92 0.70 -29.68
C ARG A 85 4.63 1.62 -30.65
N ALA A 86 5.43 2.57 -30.15
CA ALA A 86 6.19 3.49 -30.99
C ALA A 86 7.19 2.74 -31.89
N ASP A 87 7.86 1.72 -31.35
CA ASP A 87 8.79 0.88 -32.11
C ASP A 87 8.07 0.03 -33.17
N VAL A 88 6.90 -0.53 -32.85
CA VAL A 88 6.07 -1.27 -33.83
C VAL A 88 5.52 -0.34 -34.92
N GLU A 89 5.05 0.86 -34.58
CA GLU A 89 4.62 1.85 -35.59
C GLU A 89 5.77 2.26 -36.51
N LYS A 90 6.97 2.43 -35.96
CA LYS A 90 8.17 2.77 -36.71
C LYS A 90 8.66 1.62 -37.59
N ALA A 91 8.56 0.38 -37.12
CA ALA A 91 8.98 -0.82 -37.86
C ALA A 91 7.93 -1.30 -38.88
N GLY A 92 6.65 -1.04 -38.62
CA GLY A 92 5.50 -1.40 -39.45
C GLY A 92 5.15 -0.39 -40.55
N GLY A 93 5.89 0.72 -40.64
CA GLY A 93 5.70 1.77 -41.64
C GLY A 93 5.62 1.26 -43.08
N ARG A 94 4.39 1.23 -43.61
CA ARG A 94 4.03 1.44 -45.02
C ARG A 94 3.13 2.67 -45.09
#